data_AF-A0A7W3XTG7-F1
#
_entry.id   AF-A0A7W3XTG7-F1
#
_cell.length_a   1.000
_cell.length_b   1.000
_cell.length_c   1.000
_cell.angle_alpha   90.00
_cell.angle_beta   90.00
_cell.angle_gamma   90.00
#
_symmetry.space_group_name_H-M   'P 1'
#
loop_
_entity.id
_entity.type
_entity.pdbx_description
1 polymer ?
#
loop_
_entity_poly.entity_id
_entity_poly.type
_entity_poly.pdbx_seq_one_letter_code
_entity_poly.pdbx_strand_id
1 'polypeptide(L)' 'MAKDVSEQGRVLINGRESKPSSTVKVGDEITVQFGQKLVTVRVERLAETTRKEEAATMYTLVKEESIAKDNLFE' A
#
# COMPACT_ATOMS: atom_id res chain seq x y z
N MET A 1 -9.34 10.48 25.25
CA MET A 1 -9.34 9.29 24.38
C MET A 1 -8.16 9.41 23.45
N ALA A 2 -7.10 8.70 23.80
CA ALA A 2 -5.77 8.82 23.24
C ALA A 2 -5.53 7.69 22.24
N LYS A 3 -4.91 8.02 21.10
CA LYS A 3 -3.89 7.22 20.41
C LYS A 3 -4.21 5.84 19.81
N ASP A 4 -5.46 5.40 19.68
CA ASP A 4 -5.71 4.03 19.16
C ASP A 4 -6.16 3.91 17.69
N VAL A 5 -6.09 4.98 16.89
CA VAL A 5 -6.47 4.94 15.45
C VAL A 5 -5.29 5.22 14.52
N SER A 6 -4.05 5.08 15.01
CA SER A 6 -2.84 5.44 14.24
C SER A 6 -2.04 4.25 13.69
N GLU A 7 -2.49 3.01 13.90
CA GLU A 7 -1.86 1.79 13.33
C GLU A 7 -2.65 1.16 12.17
N GLN A 8 -3.77 1.76 11.74
CA GLN A 8 -4.71 1.12 10.81
C GLN A 8 -4.38 1.34 9.32
N GLY A 9 -3.15 1.08 8.93
CA GLY A 9 -2.76 0.97 7.53
C GLY A 9 -1.71 -0.12 7.39
N ARG A 10 -2.13 -1.37 7.20
CA ARG A 10 -1.18 -2.46 6.89
C ARG A 10 -0.62 -2.20 5.49
N VAL A 11 0.51 -1.52 5.46
CA VAL A 11 1.33 -1.32 4.26
C VAL A 11 2.46 -2.33 4.34
N LEU A 12 2.57 -3.19 3.32
CA LEU A 12 3.71 -4.08 3.16
C LEU A 12 4.57 -3.56 2.00
N ILE A 13 5.87 -3.43 2.24
CA ILE A 13 6.84 -3.08 1.20
C ILE A 13 7.68 -4.32 0.94
N ASN A 14 7.66 -4.84 -0.29
CA ASN A 14 8.27 -6.12 -0.65
C ASN A 14 7.85 -7.27 0.29
N GLY A 15 6.58 -7.30 0.70
CA GLY A 15 6.04 -8.32 1.61
C GLY A 15 6.44 -8.16 3.08
N ARG A 16 7.09 -7.06 3.47
CA ARG A 16 7.41 -6.75 4.88
C ARG A 16 6.54 -5.61 5.39
N GLU A 17 5.93 -5.80 6.56
CA GLU A 17 5.17 -4.74 7.24
C GLU A 17 6.05 -3.51 7.46
N SER A 18 5.57 -2.37 6.99
CA SER A 18 6.35 -1.14 6.99
C SER A 18 5.56 0.00 7.57
N LYS A 19 6.25 0.87 8.31
CA LYS A 19 5.64 2.09 8.82
C LYS A 19 5.43 3.07 7.64
N PRO A 20 4.43 3.97 7.73
CA PRO A 20 4.21 4.98 6.70
C PRO A 20 5.41 5.94 6.51
N SER A 21 6.37 5.97 7.45
CA SER A 21 7.63 6.71 7.33
C SER A 21 8.76 5.93 6.63
N SER A 22 8.49 4.73 6.13
CA SER A 22 9.51 3.93 5.46
C SER A 22 9.82 4.47 4.07
N THR A 23 11.12 4.60 3.79
CA THR A 23 11.61 5.01 2.47
C THR A 23 11.34 3.91 1.45
N VAL A 24 10.62 4.25 0.38
CA VAL A 24 10.38 3.40 -0.79
C VAL A 24 11.39 3.73 -1.89
N LYS A 25 11.69 2.76 -2.74
CA LYS A 25 12.56 2.89 -3.92
C LYS A 25 11.80 2.57 -5.19
N VAL A 26 12.28 3.10 -6.32
CA VAL A 26 11.81 2.68 -7.64
C VAL A 26 12.06 1.18 -7.81
N GLY A 27 11.02 0.46 -8.22
CA GLY A 27 10.98 -0.99 -8.35
C GLY A 27 10.34 -1.70 -7.17
N ASP A 28 10.16 -1.04 -6.01
CA ASP A 28 9.54 -1.66 -4.84
C ASP A 28 8.05 -1.94 -5.08
N GLU A 29 7.59 -3.06 -4.52
CA GLU A 29 6.17 -3.42 -4.48
C GLU A 29 5.57 -3.02 -3.14
N ILE A 30 4.54 -2.18 -3.19
CA ILE A 30 3.81 -1.70 -2.03
C ILE A 30 2.43 -2.35 -2.05
N THR A 31 2.15 -3.18 -1.05
CA THR A 31 0.82 -3.71 -0.81
C THR A 31 0.14 -2.88 0.26
N VAL A 32 -1.01 -2.31 -0.04
CA VAL A 32 -1.81 -1.53 0.90
C VAL A 32 -3.13 -2.25 1.15
N GLN A 33 -3.44 -2.49 2.42
CA GLN A 33 -4.74 -3.01 2.80
C GLN A 33 -5.75 -1.86 2.94
N PHE A 34 -6.70 -1.78 2.01
CA PHE A 34 -7.85 -0.87 2.05
C PHE A 34 -9.09 -1.64 2.53
N GLY A 35 -9.30 -1.65 3.85
CA GLY A 35 -10.43 -2.36 4.48
C GLY A 35 -10.36 -3.87 4.21
N GLN A 36 -11.27 -4.36 3.36
CA GLN A 36 -11.33 -5.76 2.92
C GLN A 36 -10.70 -5.96 1.53
N LYS A 37 -9.84 -5.05 1.07
CA LYS A 37 -9.11 -5.19 -0.18
C LYS A 37 -7.61 -5.07 0.07
N LEU A 38 -6.82 -5.86 -0.64
CA LEU A 38 -5.38 -5.77 -0.77
C LEU A 38 -5.08 -5.21 -2.16
N VAL A 39 -4.43 -4.06 -2.18
CA VAL A 39 -4.04 -3.39 -3.41
C VAL A 39 -2.52 -3.38 -3.46
N THR A 40 -1.94 -4.10 -4.42
CA THR A 40 -0.49 -4.12 -4.67
C THR A 40 -0.17 -3.20 -5.83
N VAL A 41 0.67 -2.21 -5.58
CA VAL A 41 1.18 -1.28 -6.57
C VAL A 41 2.71 -1.37 -6.62
N ARG A 42 3.28 -1.19 -7.81
CA ARG A 42 4.73 -1.09 -7.99
C ARG A 42 5.13 0.35 -8.24
N VAL A 43 6.19 0.79 -7.57
CA VAL A 43 6.78 2.10 -7.77
C VAL A 43 7.58 2.09 -9.07
N GLU A 44 7.10 2.79 -10.09
CA GLU A 44 7.81 2.90 -11.37
C GLU A 44 8.74 4.12 -11.38
N ARG A 45 8.35 5.20 -10.70
CA ARG A 45 9.16 6.43 -10.58
C ARG A 45 8.91 7.12 -9.24
N LEU A 46 9.96 7.72 -8.70
CA LEU A 46 9.89 8.64 -7.57
C LEU A 46 10.14 10.04 -8.10
N ALA A 47 9.12 10.90 -8.07
CA ALA A 47 9.28 12.32 -8.38
C ALA A 47 9.35 13.10 -7.06
N GLU A 48 10.46 13.82 -6.85
CA GLU A 48 10.63 14.73 -5.70
C GLU A 48 9.71 15.98 -5.82
N THR A 49 9.17 16.26 -7.01
CA THR A 49 8.27 17.39 -7.27
C THR A 49 6.89 16.90 -7.74
N THR A 50 5.95 16.77 -6.82
CA THR A 50 4.58 16.33 -7.08
C THR A 50 3.76 17.45 -7.75
N ARG A 51 3.87 17.58 -9.07
CA ARG A 51 2.74 18.12 -9.84
C ARG A 51 1.69 17.01 -9.93
N LYS A 52 0.44 17.31 -9.55
CA LYS A 52 -0.68 16.34 -9.52
C LYS A 52 -0.82 15.52 -10.81
N GLU A 53 -0.40 16.10 -11.94
CA GLU A 53 -0.47 15.48 -13.27
C GLU A 53 0.50 14.29 -13.45
N GLU A 54 1.61 14.24 -12.71
CA GLU A 54 2.60 13.15 -12.84
C GLU A 54 2.41 12.03 -11.81
N ALA A 55 1.51 12.17 -10.85
CA ALA A 55 1.29 11.15 -9.83
C ALA A 55 0.75 9.84 -10.40
N ALA A 56 -0.04 9.90 -11.47
CA ALA A 56 -0.60 8.72 -12.11
C ALA A 56 0.44 7.84 -12.83
N THR A 57 1.59 8.42 -13.24
CA THR A 57 2.69 7.69 -13.90
C THR A 57 3.76 7.20 -12.93
N MET A 58 3.65 7.50 -11.63
CA MET A 58 4.64 7.09 -10.62
C MET A 58 4.47 5.65 -10.12
N TYR A 59 3.27 5.10 -10.22
CA TYR A 59 2.96 3.75 -9.74
C TYR A 59 2.06 3.00 -10.72
N THR A 60 2.23 1.69 -10.77
CA THR A 60 1.38 0.79 -11.57
C THR A 60 0.65 -0.15 -10.63
N LEU A 61 -0.66 -0.34 -10.83
CA LEU A 61 -1.43 -1.38 -10.16
C LEU A 61 -0.93 -2.76 -10.64
N VAL A 62 -0.32 -3.52 -9.74
CA VAL A 62 0.12 -4.90 -10.02
C VAL A 62 -1.00 -5.88 -9.72
N LYS A 63 -1.71 -5.70 -8.61
CA LYS A 63 -2.73 -6.64 -8.15
C LYS A 63 -3.79 -5.95 -7.29
N GLU A 64 -5.04 -6.30 -7.46
CA GLU A 64 -6.13 -5.98 -6.51
C GLU A 64 -6.82 -7.28 -6.12
N GLU A 65 -6.89 -7.56 -4.83
CA GLU A 65 -7.55 -8.75 -4.27
C GLU A 65 -8.51 -8.34 -3.16
N SER A 66 -9.73 -8.86 -3.19
CA SER A 66 -10.63 -8.73 -2.04
C SER A 66 -10.23 -9.76 -0.98
N ILE A 67 -9.90 -9.29 0.21
CA ILE A 67 -9.85 -10.10 1.42
C ILE A 67 -11.30 -10.44 1.79
N ALA A 68 -11.88 -11.38 1.06
CA ALA A 68 -13.05 -12.08 1.58
C ALA A 68 -12.57 -12.76 2.88
N LYS A 69 -13.15 -12.39 4.02
CA LYS A 69 -13.08 -13.24 5.20
C LYS A 69 -13.80 -14.54 4.81
N ASP A 70 -13.03 -15.49 4.31
CA ASP A 70 -13.43 -16.88 4.33
C ASP A 70 -13.34 -17.31 5.79
N ASN A 71 -14.36 -16.94 6.57
CA ASN A 71 -14.66 -17.57 7.84
C ASN A 71 -15.17 -18.99 7.48
N LEU A 72 -14.27 -19.85 7.02
CA LEU A 72 -14.53 -21.26 6.73
C LEU A 72 -13.99 -22.13 7.87
N PHE A 73 -14.40 -21.79 9.08
CA PHE A 73 -14.33 -22.72 10.20
C PHE A 73 -15.71 -22.75 10.86
N GLU A 74 -16.35 -23.90 10.67
CA GLU A 74 -17.64 -24.36 11.23
C GLU A 74 -17.68 -24.32 12.77
#